data_AF-A0A8K0CNR3-F1
#
_entry.id   AF-A0A8K0CNR3-F1
#
_cell.length_a   1.000
_cell.length_b   1.000
_cell.length_c   1.000
_cell.angle_alpha   90.00
_cell.angle_beta   90.00
_cell.angle_gamma   90.00
#
_symmetry.space_group_name_H-M   'P 1'
#
loop_
_entity.id
_entity.type
_entity.pdbx_description
1 polymer ?
#
loop_
_entity_poly.entity_id
_entity_poly.type
_entity_poly.pdbx_seq_one_letter_code
_entity_poly.pdbx_strand_id
1 'polypeptide(L)'
;MIVTCTNQSMDTMKRKFAKERDFRHTYAIELKAFIGLLYLAGVYKSKKLWGQDGNAIKKFGLVMSIKRFKILIRCLRFDDRTTRSERKALGHLAPIREVFEKFVKNCQSFYSPSENVTINEMLSGFRGK
;
A
#
# COMPACT_ATOMS: atom_id res chain seq x y z
N MET A 1 -0.19 -10.59 -7.38
CA MET A 1 0.78 -9.50 -7.59
C MET A 1 1.18 -8.81 -6.30
N ILE A 2 0.40 -7.89 -5.70
CA ILE A 2 0.85 -7.08 -4.53
C ILE A 2 1.37 -7.95 -3.37
N VAL A 3 0.67 -9.04 -3.03
CA VAL A 3 1.12 -10.03 -2.03
C VAL A 3 2.51 -10.57 -2.38
N THR A 4 2.66 -11.10 -3.60
CA THR A 4 3.91 -11.68 -4.11
C THR A 4 5.07 -10.68 -4.05
N CYS A 5 4.89 -9.48 -4.60
CA CYS A 5 5.90 -8.41 -4.63
C CYS A 5 6.29 -7.96 -3.22
N THR A 6 5.31 -7.85 -2.33
CA THR A 6 5.52 -7.47 -0.92
C THR A 6 6.30 -8.57 -0.18
N ASN A 7 6.01 -9.84 -0.41
CA ASN A 7 6.73 -10.97 0.19
C ASN A 7 8.19 -11.03 -0.29
N GLN A 8 8.47 -10.78 -1.58
CA GLN A 8 9.86 -10.64 -2.08
C GLN A 8 10.63 -9.53 -1.34
N SER A 9 9.97 -8.41 -1.03
CA SER A 9 10.56 -7.34 -0.22
C SER A 9 10.78 -7.77 1.23
N MET A 10 9.83 -8.51 1.81
CA MET A 10 9.97 -9.06 3.17
C MET A 10 11.14 -10.02 3.27
N ASP A 11 11.36 -10.90 2.30
CA ASP A 11 12.50 -11.83 2.27
C ASP A 11 13.84 -11.09 2.20
N THR A 12 13.86 -9.97 1.47
CA THR A 12 15.05 -9.10 1.39
C THR A 12 15.32 -8.43 2.75
N MET A 13 14.27 -7.92 3.41
CA MET A 13 14.39 -7.31 4.72
C MET A 13 14.76 -8.34 5.80
N LYS A 14 14.17 -9.52 5.74
CA LYS A 14 14.44 -10.64 6.64
C LYS A 14 15.91 -11.04 6.66
N ARG A 15 16.58 -11.06 5.49
CA ARG A 15 18.03 -11.29 5.39
C ARG A 15 18.88 -10.14 5.94
N LYS A 16 18.37 -8.91 5.89
CA LYS A 16 19.09 -7.70 6.34
C LYS A 16 19.00 -7.49 7.86
N PHE A 17 17.98 -7.99 8.54
CA PHE A 17 17.75 -7.76 9.95
C PHE A 17 17.73 -9.07 10.74
N ALA A 18 18.43 -9.12 11.88
CA ALA A 18 18.52 -10.30 12.75
C ALA A 18 17.17 -10.76 13.39
N LYS A 19 16.07 -10.04 13.17
CA LYS A 19 14.74 -10.36 13.74
C LYS A 19 13.81 -10.96 12.69
N GLU A 20 14.13 -12.19 12.31
CA GLU A 20 13.46 -12.94 11.25
C GLU A 20 11.93 -13.03 11.42
N ARG A 21 11.47 -13.20 12.66
CA ARG A 21 10.05 -13.36 13.04
C ARG A 21 9.15 -12.15 12.70
N ASP A 22 9.75 -10.98 12.54
CA ASP A 22 9.01 -9.74 12.29
C ASP A 22 8.61 -9.60 10.81
N PHE A 23 9.35 -10.24 9.91
CA PHE A 23 9.16 -10.18 8.45
C PHE A 23 8.47 -11.42 7.88
N ARG A 24 7.51 -11.99 8.65
CA ARG A 24 6.63 -13.05 8.14
C ARG A 24 5.87 -12.56 6.90
N HIS A 25 5.70 -13.46 5.93
CA HIS A 25 4.96 -13.19 4.70
C HIS A 25 3.54 -12.71 4.99
N THR A 26 3.03 -11.86 4.11
CA THR A 26 1.64 -11.42 4.08
C THR A 26 0.81 -12.25 3.11
N TYR A 27 -0.50 -12.13 3.23
CA TYR A 27 -1.49 -12.79 2.41
C TYR A 27 -2.65 -11.82 2.15
N ALA A 28 -3.54 -12.18 1.21
CA ALA A 28 -4.56 -11.28 0.71
C ALA A 28 -5.49 -10.72 1.81
N ILE A 29 -5.86 -11.54 2.80
CA ILE A 29 -6.72 -11.11 3.90
C ILE A 29 -6.01 -10.07 4.77
N GLU A 30 -4.73 -10.27 5.10
CA GLU A 30 -3.96 -9.29 5.88
C GLU A 30 -3.79 -7.96 5.12
N LEU A 31 -3.53 -8.01 3.81
CA LEU A 31 -3.46 -6.79 3.00
C LEU A 31 -4.81 -6.07 2.90
N LYS A 32 -5.93 -6.81 2.81
CA LYS A 32 -7.27 -6.21 2.86
C LYS A 32 -7.52 -5.52 4.21
N ALA A 33 -7.14 -6.16 5.31
CA ALA A 33 -7.23 -5.57 6.64
C ALA A 33 -6.35 -4.30 6.77
N PHE A 34 -5.13 -4.34 6.24
CA PHE A 34 -4.23 -3.20 6.17
C PHE A 34 -4.84 -2.01 5.39
N ILE A 35 -5.41 -2.27 4.21
CA ILE A 35 -6.10 -1.25 3.41
C ILE A 35 -7.32 -0.70 4.17
N GLY A 36 -8.09 -1.56 4.85
CA GLY A 36 -9.20 -1.14 5.71
C GLY A 36 -8.77 -0.17 6.82
N LEU A 37 -7.61 -0.40 7.43
CA LEU A 37 -7.04 0.54 8.40
C LEU A 37 -6.63 1.89 7.77
N LEU A 38 -6.16 1.91 6.52
CA LEU A 38 -5.88 3.16 5.80
C LEU A 38 -7.16 3.96 5.53
N TYR A 39 -8.25 3.29 5.13
CA TYR A 39 -9.55 3.93 4.98
C TYR A 39 -10.04 4.53 6.31
N LEU A 40 -10.00 3.75 7.38
CA LEU A 40 -10.38 4.23 8.72
C LEU A 40 -9.51 5.40 9.16
N ALA A 41 -8.21 5.39 8.86
CA ALA A 41 -7.32 6.51 9.20
C ALA A 41 -7.76 7.80 8.51
N GLY A 42 -8.18 7.72 7.24
CA GLY A 42 -8.74 8.85 6.49
C GLY A 42 -10.07 9.36 7.05
N VAL A 43 -10.92 8.48 7.56
CA VAL A 43 -12.20 8.86 8.22
C VAL A 43 -11.95 9.54 9.55
N TYR A 44 -11.13 8.94 10.42
CA TYR A 44 -10.91 9.45 11.77
C TYR A 44 -10.03 10.72 11.79
N LYS A 45 -9.16 10.92 10.79
CA LYS A 45 -8.24 12.07 10.69
C LYS A 45 -7.43 12.33 11.98
N SER A 46 -7.19 11.27 12.76
CA SER A 46 -6.55 11.35 14.08
C SER A 46 -5.04 11.17 13.96
N LYS A 47 -4.29 11.94 14.76
CA LYS A 47 -2.84 11.78 14.92
C LYS A 47 -2.47 10.56 15.76
N LYS A 48 -3.42 9.99 16.53
CA LYS A 48 -3.20 8.88 17.44
C LYS A 48 -4.15 7.72 17.13
N LEU A 49 -3.76 6.90 16.16
CA LEU A 49 -4.55 5.76 15.70
C LEU A 49 -4.37 4.52 16.61
N TRP A 50 -3.18 4.32 17.18
CA TRP A 50 -2.87 3.22 18.10
C TRP A 50 -2.55 3.75 19.51
N GLY A 51 -2.97 3.01 20.55
CA GLY A 51 -2.73 3.33 21.95
C GLY A 51 -3.74 2.61 22.87
N GLN A 52 -3.51 2.69 24.18
CA GLN A 52 -4.42 2.16 25.20
C GLN A 52 -5.15 3.28 25.98
N ASP A 53 -4.80 4.53 25.73
CA ASP A 53 -5.42 5.70 26.36
C ASP A 53 -6.75 6.07 25.69
N GLY A 54 -7.55 6.91 26.36
CA GLY A 54 -8.89 7.29 25.91
C GLY A 54 -8.94 7.95 24.52
N ASN A 55 -7.82 8.49 24.03
CA ASN A 55 -7.72 9.15 22.73
C ASN A 55 -7.37 8.20 21.58
N ALA A 56 -7.02 6.94 21.87
CA ALA A 56 -6.67 5.97 20.84
C ALA A 56 -7.89 5.25 20.27
N ILE A 57 -7.86 4.97 18.96
CA ILE A 57 -8.95 4.26 18.29
C ILE A 57 -8.70 2.75 18.45
N LYS A 58 -9.34 2.16 19.47
CA LYS A 58 -9.17 0.74 19.86
C LYS A 58 -9.21 -0.24 18.67
N LYS A 59 -10.06 0.02 17.68
CA LYS A 59 -10.21 -0.80 16.46
C LYS A 59 -8.88 -1.06 15.72
N PHE A 60 -7.96 -0.10 15.68
CA PHE A 60 -6.67 -0.27 14.99
C PHE A 60 -5.83 -1.37 15.63
N GLY A 61 -5.70 -1.37 16.96
CA GLY A 61 -4.95 -2.37 17.70
C GLY A 61 -5.58 -3.77 17.64
N LEU A 62 -6.91 -3.85 17.56
CA LEU A 62 -7.65 -5.10 17.42
C LEU A 62 -7.44 -5.77 16.06
N VAL A 63 -7.31 -4.99 14.99
CA VAL A 63 -7.09 -5.52 13.64
C VAL A 63 -5.63 -5.88 13.42
N MET A 64 -4.71 -4.99 13.81
CA MET A 64 -3.28 -5.19 13.56
C MET A 64 -2.42 -4.37 14.52
N SER A 65 -1.37 -4.99 15.07
CA SER A 65 -0.40 -4.25 15.87
C SER A 65 0.27 -3.12 15.08
N ILE A 66 0.57 -2.00 15.74
CA ILE A 66 1.31 -0.87 15.12
C ILE A 66 2.63 -1.33 14.51
N LYS A 67 3.30 -2.30 15.13
CA LYS A 67 4.55 -2.89 14.66
C LYS A 67 4.34 -3.55 13.30
N ARG A 68 3.34 -4.42 13.17
CA ARG A 68 3.05 -5.12 11.92
C ARG A 68 2.60 -4.14 10.83
N PHE A 69 1.76 -3.17 11.16
CA PHE A 69 1.33 -2.11 10.23
C PHE A 69 2.52 -1.34 9.64
N LYS A 70 3.49 -0.93 10.47
CA LYS A 70 4.72 -0.27 10.01
C LYS A 70 5.59 -1.16 9.12
N ILE A 71 5.63 -2.46 9.38
CA ILE A 71 6.37 -3.43 8.56
C ILE A 71 5.71 -3.57 7.19
N LEU A 72 4.38 -3.68 7.14
CA LEU A 72 3.62 -3.74 5.88
C LEU A 72 3.84 -2.47 5.06
N ILE A 73 3.70 -1.27 5.65
CA ILE A 73 4.00 0.01 4.96
C ILE A 73 5.40 -0.02 4.34
N ARG A 74 6.41 -0.44 5.10
CA ARG A 74 7.80 -0.41 4.64
C ARG A 74 8.08 -1.41 3.52
N CYS A 75 7.43 -2.58 3.55
CA CYS A 75 7.66 -3.68 2.61
C CYS A 75 6.70 -3.69 1.43
N LEU A 76 5.64 -2.86 1.43
CA LEU A 76 4.64 -2.83 0.36
C LEU A 76 5.31 -2.55 -0.99
N ARG A 77 5.10 -3.42 -1.97
CA ARG A 77 5.60 -3.28 -3.34
C ARG A 77 4.52 -3.62 -4.35
N PHE A 78 4.61 -2.98 -5.50
CA PHE A 78 3.65 -3.09 -6.60
C PHE A 78 4.28 -3.65 -7.88
N ASP A 79 5.56 -4.00 -7.83
CA ASP A 79 6.32 -4.58 -8.93
C ASP A 79 7.09 -5.82 -8.51
N ASP A 80 7.24 -6.77 -9.45
CA ASP A 80 8.14 -7.90 -9.28
C ASP A 80 9.60 -7.43 -9.35
N ARG A 81 10.41 -7.82 -8.36
CA ARG A 81 11.82 -7.43 -8.31
C ARG A 81 12.64 -8.09 -9.43
N THR A 82 12.23 -9.26 -9.91
CA THR A 82 12.97 -10.04 -10.93
C THR A 82 12.96 -9.36 -12.30
N THR A 83 11.82 -8.78 -12.70
CA THR A 83 11.66 -8.09 -13.99
C THR A 83 11.85 -6.57 -13.90
N ARG A 84 12.32 -6.07 -12.74
CA ARG A 84 12.48 -4.63 -12.51
C ARG A 84 13.51 -4.00 -13.46
N SER A 85 14.61 -4.69 -13.76
CA SER A 85 15.68 -4.16 -14.63
C SER A 85 15.17 -3.90 -16.04
N GLU A 86 14.42 -4.83 -16.62
CA GLU A 86 13.80 -4.69 -17.94
C GLU A 86 12.74 -3.59 -17.94
N ARG A 87 11.88 -3.56 -16.91
CA ARG A 87 10.77 -2.60 -16.83
C ARG A 87 11.20 -1.16 -16.58
N LYS A 88 12.43 -0.90 -16.14
CA LYS A 88 12.96 0.47 -16.06
C LYS A 88 12.91 1.21 -17.41
N ALA A 89 13.02 0.48 -18.52
CA ALA A 89 12.89 1.06 -19.86
C ALA A 89 11.48 1.64 -20.13
N LEU A 90 10.45 1.21 -19.39
CA LEU A 90 9.07 1.69 -19.53
C LEU A 90 8.80 3.03 -18.81
N GLY A 91 9.84 3.66 -18.26
CA GLY A 91 9.78 4.98 -17.62
C GLY A 91 9.67 4.96 -16.10
N HIS A 92 9.66 6.16 -15.51
CA HIS A 92 9.76 6.36 -14.06
C HIS A 92 8.61 5.75 -13.24
N LEU A 93 7.43 5.58 -13.83
CA LEU A 93 6.25 4.98 -13.18
C LEU A 93 6.21 3.45 -13.24
N ALA A 94 7.21 2.79 -13.85
CA ALA A 94 7.28 1.34 -13.94
C ALA A 94 7.03 0.58 -12.61
N PRO A 95 7.44 1.07 -11.42
CA PRO A 95 7.19 0.37 -10.16
C PRO A 95 5.71 0.26 -9.75
N ILE A 96 4.83 1.13 -10.24
CA ILE A 96 3.39 1.15 -9.90
C ILE A 96 2.46 0.92 -11.10
N ARG A 97 3.03 0.97 -12.31
CA ARG A 97 2.31 0.98 -13.60
C ARG A 97 1.21 -0.08 -13.67
N GLU A 98 1.52 -1.34 -13.37
CA GLU A 98 0.55 -2.43 -13.50
C GLU A 98 -0.67 -2.28 -12.57
N VAL A 99 -0.46 -1.83 -11.32
CA VAL A 99 -1.58 -1.56 -10.40
C VAL A 99 -2.40 -0.38 -10.91
N PHE A 100 -1.72 0.68 -11.33
CA PHE A 100 -2.36 1.92 -11.75
C PHE A 100 -3.21 1.71 -13.01
N GLU A 101 -2.69 1.03 -14.02
CA GLU A 101 -3.42 0.72 -15.25
C GLU A 101 -4.64 -0.18 -14.98
N LYS A 102 -4.51 -1.18 -14.08
CA LYS A 102 -5.65 -1.99 -13.63
C LYS A 102 -6.70 -1.17 -12.89
N PHE A 103 -6.26 -0.23 -12.04
CA PHE A 103 -7.16 0.66 -11.32
C PHE A 103 -7.94 1.56 -12.29
N VAL A 104 -7.26 2.23 -13.22
CA VAL A 104 -7.89 3.09 -14.24
C VAL A 104 -8.87 2.29 -15.10
N LYS A 105 -8.47 1.10 -15.57
CA LYS A 105 -9.35 0.23 -16.36
C LYS A 105 -10.63 -0.13 -15.60
N ASN A 106 -10.53 -0.43 -14.31
CA ASN A 106 -11.72 -0.70 -13.50
C ASN A 106 -12.60 0.55 -13.38
N CYS A 107 -12.04 1.73 -13.11
CA CYS A 107 -12.83 2.97 -13.06
C CYS A 107 -13.62 3.21 -14.35
N GLN A 108 -12.99 2.98 -15.51
CA GLN A 108 -13.63 3.13 -16.82
C GLN A 108 -14.71 2.08 -17.09
N SER A 109 -14.56 0.85 -16.58
CA SER A 109 -15.54 -0.21 -16.80
C SER A 109 -16.81 -0.10 -15.94
N PHE A 110 -16.72 0.58 -14.79
CA PHE A 110 -17.83 0.67 -13.83
C PHE A 110 -18.64 1.96 -13.92
N TYR A 111 -18.24 2.93 -14.75
CA TYR A 111 -18.93 4.19 -14.89
C TYR A 111 -18.86 4.73 -16.32
N SER A 112 -20.00 5.13 -16.87
CA SER A 112 -20.10 5.83 -18.15
C SER A 112 -20.41 7.30 -17.88
N PRO A 113 -19.52 8.25 -18.24
CA PRO A 113 -19.78 9.66 -18.03
C PRO A 113 -20.90 10.18 -18.94
N SER A 114 -21.60 11.20 -18.46
CA SER A 114 -22.57 11.98 -19.26
C SER A 114 -21.86 13.00 -20.16
N GLU A 115 -22.64 13.83 -20.86
CA GLU A 115 -22.16 14.82 -21.83
C GLU A 115 -21.10 15.80 -21.29
N ASN A 116 -21.26 16.27 -20.06
CA ASN A 116 -20.38 17.28 -19.48
C ASN A 116 -19.27 16.63 -18.65
N VAL A 117 -18.03 16.69 -19.14
CA VAL A 117 -16.81 16.20 -18.46
C VAL A 117 -15.76 17.30 -18.37
N THR A 118 -15.00 17.30 -17.27
CA THR A 118 -13.91 18.27 -17.05
C THR A 118 -12.58 17.54 -16.91
N ILE A 119 -11.55 18.06 -17.58
CA ILE A 119 -10.16 17.62 -17.41
C ILE A 119 -9.45 18.68 -16.59
N ASN A 120 -8.80 18.27 -15.51
CA ASN A 120 -7.98 19.13 -14.68
C ASN A 120 -6.78 18.34 -14.13
N GLU A 121 -5.75 19.05 -13.69
CA GLU A 121 -4.57 18.47 -13.09
C GLU A 121 -4.74 18.28 -11.58
N MET A 122 -4.16 17.20 -11.04
CA MET A 122 -4.09 16.97 -9.59
C MET A 122 -2.64 16.76 -9.18
N LEU A 123 -2.14 17.63 -8.30
CA LEU A 123 -0.82 17.50 -7.72
C LEU A 123 -0.89 16.71 -6.40
N SER A 124 -0.18 15.59 -6.35
CA SER A 124 0.02 14.82 -5.12
C SER A 124 1.32 15.28 -4.44
N GLY A 125 1.20 16.01 -3.33
CA GLY A 125 2.36 16.52 -2.61
C GLY A 125 3.29 15.40 -2.12
N PHE A 126 4.54 15.39 -2.59
CA PHE A 126 5.57 14.44 -2.18
C PHE A 126 6.90 15.16 -2.00
N ARG A 127 7.59 14.88 -0.89
CA ARG A 127 8.92 15.43 -0.57
C ARG A 127 9.92 14.29 -0.37
N GLY A 128 10.18 13.54 -1.44
CA GLY A 128 11.20 12.49 -1.49
C GLY A 128 11.96 12.55 -2.81
N LYS A 129 13.06 11.81 -2.88
CA LYS A 129 13.85 11.61 -4.11
C LYS A 129 13.44 10.33 -4.80
#